data_AF-A0A2T3QM05-F1
#
_entry.id   AF-A0A2T3QM05-F1
#
_cell.length_a   1.000
_cell.length_b   1.000
_cell.length_c   1.000
_cell.angle_alpha   90.00
_cell.angle_beta   90.00
_cell.angle_gamma   90.00
#
_symmetry.space_group_name_H-M   'P 1'
#
loop_
_entity.id
_entity.type
_entity.pdbx_description
1 polymer ?
#
loop_
_entity_poly.entity_id
_entity_poly.type
_entity_poly.pdbx_seq_one_letter_code
_entity_poly.pdbx_strand_id
1 'polypeptide(L)' 'MKLIQFEFICSRPVPFYAALCNHFLATEHLEISISGKNNRYLIEAVGKQAEIEQLAERISKSFMVSVWPA' A
#
# COMPACT_ATOMS: atom_id res chain seq x y z
N MET A 1 13.64 13.45 -6.30
CA MET A 1 12.50 12.50 -6.21
C MET A 1 12.90 11.37 -5.31
N LYS A 2 11.99 10.82 -4.51
CA LYS A 2 12.24 9.67 -3.66
C LYS A 2 11.36 8.52 -4.11
N LEU A 3 11.94 7.33 -4.10
CA LEU A 3 11.23 6.06 -4.21
C LEU A 3 11.00 5.54 -2.81
N ILE A 4 9.78 5.14 -2.51
CA ILE A 4 9.46 4.39 -1.29
C ILE A 4 8.67 3.14 -1.63
N GLN A 5 8.76 2.16 -0.73
CA GLN A 5 8.12 0.88 -0.87
C GLN A 5 7.43 0.51 0.45
N PHE A 6 6.15 0.19 0.37
CA PHE A 6 5.39 -0.42 1.45
C PHE A 6 5.16 -1.89 1.16
N GLU A 7 5.46 -2.72 2.15
CA GLU A 7 5.27 -4.16 2.05
C GLU A 7 4.37 -4.66 3.18
N PHE A 8 3.33 -5.39 2.79
CA PHE A 8 2.38 -6.02 3.71
C PHE A 8 2.45 -7.53 3.52
N ILE A 9 2.92 -8.23 4.55
CA ILE A 9 2.95 -9.69 4.58
C ILE A 9 1.89 -10.15 5.59
N CYS A 10 0.87 -10.85 5.11
CA CYS A 10 -0.21 -11.37 5.92
C CYS A 10 -0.02 -12.87 6.19
N SER A 11 -0.65 -13.43 7.23
CA SER A 11 -0.63 -14.88 7.48
C SER A 11 -1.43 -15.68 6.43
N ARG A 12 -2.42 -15.05 5.81
CA ARG A 12 -3.25 -15.57 4.71
C ARG A 12 -3.52 -14.46 3.69
N PRO A 13 -3.87 -14.77 2.44
CA PRO A 13 -4.32 -13.76 1.49
C PRO A 13 -5.50 -12.95 2.05
N VAL A 14 -5.44 -11.63 1.92
CA VAL A 14 -6.48 -10.69 2.37
C VAL A 14 -7.04 -9.98 1.13
N PRO A 15 -8.18 -10.43 0.57
CA PRO A 15 -8.76 -9.84 -0.65
C PRO A 15 -8.99 -8.33 -0.55
N PHE A 16 -9.34 -7.84 0.65
CA PHE A 16 -9.50 -6.42 0.93
C PHE A 16 -8.22 -5.61 0.66
N TYR A 17 -7.04 -6.17 0.94
CA TYR A 17 -5.76 -5.49 0.70
C TYR A 17 -5.44 -5.39 -0.78
N ALA A 18 -5.81 -6.40 -1.58
CA ALA A 18 -5.73 -6.31 -3.04
C ALA A 18 -6.65 -5.20 -3.59
N ALA A 19 -7.87 -5.08 -3.06
CA ALA A 19 -8.80 -4.03 -3.45
C ALA A 19 -8.28 -2.63 -3.07
N LEU A 20 -7.71 -2.46 -1.87
CA LEU A 20 -7.08 -1.21 -1.45
C LEU A 20 -5.89 -0.84 -2.34
N CYS A 21 -5.04 -1.80 -2.69
CA CYS A 21 -3.96 -1.59 -3.63
C CYS A 21 -4.50 -1.04 -4.96
N ASN A 22 -5.49 -1.70 -5.57
CA ASN A 22 -6.11 -1.22 -6.82
C ASN A 22 -6.72 0.17 -6.69
N HIS A 23 -7.27 0.52 -5.52
CA HIS A 23 -7.75 1.87 -5.25
C HIS A 23 -6.62 2.90 -5.31
N PHE A 24 -5.51 2.68 -4.59
CA PHE A 24 -4.35 3.57 -4.64
C PHE A 24 -3.78 3.72 -6.06
N LEU A 25 -3.74 2.64 -6.85
CA LEU A 25 -3.30 2.72 -8.25
C LEU A 25 -4.20 3.60 -9.11
N ALA A 26 -5.51 3.62 -8.83
CA ALA A 26 -6.49 4.35 -9.63
C ALA A 26 -6.67 5.81 -9.21
N THR A 27 -6.48 6.13 -7.92
CA THR A 27 -6.82 7.45 -7.36
C THR A 27 -5.62 8.35 -7.10
N GLU A 28 -4.42 7.80 -6.97
CA GLU A 28 -3.24 8.59 -6.66
C GLU A 28 -2.68 9.25 -7.93
N HIS A 29 -2.26 10.50 -7.79
CA HIS A 29 -1.62 11.26 -8.88
C HIS A 29 -0.11 10.97 -9.01
N LEU A 30 0.43 10.14 -8.12
CA LEU A 30 1.83 9.75 -8.09
C LEU A 30 2.08 8.57 -9.03
N GLU A 31 3.33 8.40 -9.45
CA GLU A 31 3.76 7.20 -10.15
C GLU A 31 3.80 6.05 -9.13
N ILE A 32 2.73 5.25 -9.13
CA ILE A 32 2.56 4.09 -8.24
C ILE A 32 2.65 2.80 -9.04
N SER A 33 3.42 1.85 -8.52
CA SER A 33 3.46 0.47 -8.97
C SER A 33 3.00 -0.45 -7.86
N ILE A 34 2.26 -1.49 -8.23
CA ILE A 34 1.72 -2.45 -7.27
C ILE A 34 2.10 -3.85 -7.71
N SER A 35 2.60 -4.63 -6.76
CA SER A 35 2.79 -6.06 -6.96
C SER A 35 2.20 -6.84 -5.80
N GLY A 36 1.74 -8.06 -6.08
CA GLY A 36 1.15 -8.92 -5.08
C GLY A 36 1.40 -10.38 -5.42
N LYS A 37 1.82 -11.17 -4.43
CA LYS A 37 2.02 -12.61 -4.56
C LYS A 37 1.52 -13.32 -3.31
N ASN A 38 0.49 -14.14 -3.46
CA ASN A 38 -0.15 -14.89 -2.38
C ASN A 38 -0.65 -13.98 -1.24
N ASN A 39 0.09 -13.96 -0.14
CA ASN A 39 -0.17 -13.22 1.10
C ASN A 39 0.71 -11.97 1.24
N ARG A 40 1.47 -11.61 0.20
CA ARG A 40 2.35 -10.45 0.16
C ARG A 40 1.80 -9.42 -0.81
N TYR A 41 1.73 -8.16 -0.37
CA TYR A 41 1.30 -7.02 -1.15
C TYR A 41 2.37 -5.92 -1.08
N LEU A 42 2.65 -5.30 -2.21
CA LEU A 42 3.68 -4.28 -2.36
C LEU A 42 3.08 -3.05 -3.05
N ILE A 43 3.37 -1.88 -2.49
CA ILE A 43 3.06 -0.59 -3.11
C ILE A 43 4.37 0.19 -3.20
N GLU A 44 4.79 0.52 -4.41
CA GLU A 44 5.94 1.36 -4.70
C GLU A 44 5.44 2.69 -5.23
N ALA A 45 6.04 3.80 -4.77
CA ALA A 45 5.66 5.13 -5.21
C ALA A 45 6.88 6.02 -5.39
N VAL A 46 6.88 6.81 -6.47
CA VAL A 46 7.90 7.82 -6.77
C VAL A 46 7.28 9.21 -6.70
N GLY A 47 7.89 10.10 -5.91
CA GLY A 47 7.37 11.46 -5.73
C GLY A 47 8.31 12.40 -5.01
N LYS A 48 7.81 13.60 -4.66
CA LYS A 48 8.50 14.54 -3.77
C LYS A 48 8.27 14.14 -2.32
N GLN A 49 9.16 14.59 -1.43
CA GLN A 49 9.12 14.24 0.01
C GLN A 49 7.73 14.43 0.63
N ALA A 50 7.11 15.60 0.44
CA ALA A 50 5.81 15.92 1.04
C ALA A 50 4.68 15.02 0.51
N GLU A 51 4.69 14.68 -0.78
CA GLU A 51 3.68 13.81 -1.40
C GLU A 51 3.82 12.37 -0.89
N ILE A 52 5.07 11.92 -0.78
CA ILE A 52 5.42 10.62 -0.25
C ILE A 52 5.06 10.47 1.23
N GLU A 53 5.28 11.50 2.05
CA GLU A 53 4.88 11.50 3.47
C GLU A 53 3.35 11.43 3.62
N GLN A 54 2.60 12.18 2.80
CA GLN A 54 1.14 12.12 2.81
C GLN A 54 0.61 10.74 2.38
N LEU A 55 1.22 10.14 1.36
CA LEU A 55 0.88 8.79 0.91
C LEU A 55 1.18 7.77 2.02
N ALA A 56 2.34 7.88 2.69
CA ALA A 56 2.71 7.01 3.80
C ALA A 56 1.68 7.04 4.94
N GLU A 57 1.21 8.23 5.31
CA GLU A 57 0.20 8.37 6.35
C GLU A 57 -1.15 7.75 5.95
N ARG A 58 -1.60 7.95 4.69
CA ARG A 58 -2.84 7.34 4.18
C ARG A 58 -2.76 5.81 4.15
N ILE A 59 -1.66 5.27 3.65
CA ILE A 59 -1.43 3.83 3.58
C ILE A 59 -1.41 3.23 5.00
N SER A 60 -0.67 3.84 5.93
CA SER A 60 -0.66 3.39 7.34
C SER A 60 -2.07 3.30 7.93
N LYS A 61 -2.89 4.37 7.79
CA LYS A 61 -4.27 4.37 8.30
C LYS A 61 -5.18 3.34 7.61
N SER A 62 -4.97 3.08 6.32
CA SER A 62 -5.81 2.18 5.53
C SER A 62 -5.52 0.69 5.77
N PHE A 63 -4.26 0.35 6.07
CA PHE A 63 -3.79 -1.02 6.29
C PHE A 63 -3.63 -1.38 7.78
N MET A 64 -4.09 -0.53 8.71
CA MET A 64 -4.05 -0.78 10.16
C MET A 64 -5.10 -1.81 10.66
N VAL A 65 -6.03 -2.27 9.80
CA VAL A 65 -7.22 -3.01 10.25
C VAL A 65 -7.07 -4.54 10.20
N SER A 66 -5.98 -5.13 9.67
CA SER A 66 -5.85 -6.61 9.58
C SER A 66 -5.22 -7.28 10.81
N VAL A 67 -5.63 -6.92 12.03
CA VAL A 67 -5.40 -7.79 13.19
C VAL A 67 -6.61 -8.69 13.31
N TRP A 68 -6.46 -9.97 12.97
CA TRP A 68 -7.42 -10.98 13.40
C TRP A 68 -7.38 -11.00 14.94
N PRO A 69 -8.47 -10.74 15.67
CA PRO A 69 -8.47 -10.99 17.11
C PRO A 69 -8.26 -12.49 17.28
N ALA A 70 -7.10 -12.85 17.84
CA ALA A 70 -6.76 -14.23 18.18
C ALA A 70 -7.81 -14.84 19.10
#